data_AF-A0A2H5UVB6-F1
#
_entry.id   AF-A0A2H5UVB6-F1
#
_cell.length_a   1.000
_cell.length_b   1.000
_cell.length_c   1.000
_cell.angle_alpha   90.00
_cell.angle_beta   90.00
_cell.angle_gamma   90.00
#
_symmetry.space_group_name_H-M   'P 1'
#
loop_
_entity.id
_entity.type
_entity.pdbx_description
1 polymer ?
#
loop_
_entity_poly.entity_id
_entity_poly.type
_entity_poly.pdbx_seq_one_letter_code
_entity_poly.pdbx_strand_id
1 'polypeptide(L)'
;MKRRVKARLVIYYLEKRGRELLEKYWRDIDETIGRTKIGVYALYAKSGNIYYLGVARKNIVKKLLHHLNDRHKNKWYSFSLYVCKSLKQISALETLFLRLSRPKGNKIAGRFKGSIDLANELRRSLNEKRALLAR
;
A
#
# COMPACT_ATOMS: atom_id res chain seq x y z
N MET A 1 26.32 -4.25 23.49
CA MET A 1 25.02 -3.70 23.01
C MET A 1 24.66 -4.34 21.66
N LYS A 2 23.65 -5.23 21.59
CA LYS A 2 23.25 -5.84 20.29
C LYS A 2 22.70 -4.75 19.38
N ARG A 3 23.36 -4.49 18.24
CA ARG A 3 22.91 -3.53 17.22
C ARG A 3 21.49 -3.87 16.81
N ARG A 4 20.52 -2.98 17.07
CA ARG A 4 19.13 -3.12 16.63
C ARG A 4 19.12 -3.14 15.10
N VAL A 5 19.03 -4.32 14.51
CA VAL A 5 18.86 -4.46 13.06
C VAL A 5 17.42 -4.05 12.75
N LYS A 6 17.22 -2.85 12.19
CA LYS A 6 15.91 -2.48 11.63
C LYS A 6 15.57 -3.52 10.57
N ALA A 7 14.41 -4.16 10.70
CA ALA A 7 13.91 -5.08 9.68
C ALA A 7 13.78 -4.32 8.35
N ARG A 8 14.59 -4.68 7.35
CA ARG A 8 14.56 -4.05 6.02
C ARG A 8 13.39 -4.63 5.22
N LEU A 9 12.21 -4.04 5.37
CA LEU A 9 10.98 -4.44 4.70
C LEU A 9 11.01 -4.16 3.19
N VAL A 10 11.50 -2.97 2.82
CA VAL A 10 11.64 -2.51 1.43
C VAL A 10 13.09 -2.63 1.00
N ILE A 11 13.31 -3.23 -0.17
CA ILE A 11 14.64 -3.47 -0.75
C ILE A 11 14.97 -2.39 -1.77
N TYR A 12 14.01 -2.12 -2.67
CA TYR A 12 14.09 -1.14 -3.75
C TYR A 12 12.79 -0.33 -3.79
N TYR A 13 12.89 0.93 -4.21
CA TYR A 13 11.73 1.79 -4.36
C TYR A 13 11.94 2.75 -5.52
N LEU A 14 10.84 3.22 -6.09
CA LEU A 14 10.81 4.28 -7.08
C LEU A 14 9.53 5.07 -6.81
N GLU A 15 9.64 6.36 -6.53
CA GLU A 15 8.51 7.16 -6.07
C GLU A 15 8.11 8.26 -7.05
N LYS A 16 6.80 8.48 -7.13
CA LYS A 16 6.18 9.64 -7.79
C LYS A 16 6.67 9.88 -9.22
N ARG A 17 6.89 8.80 -9.99
CA ARG A 17 7.31 8.89 -11.39
C ARG A 17 6.11 8.99 -12.32
N GLY A 18 6.24 9.79 -13.36
CA GLY A 18 5.20 9.97 -14.37
C GLY A 18 4.87 8.65 -15.06
N ARG A 19 3.59 8.51 -15.45
CA ARG A 19 3.09 7.36 -16.20
C ARG A 19 3.89 7.07 -17.47
N GLU A 20 4.38 8.11 -18.15
CA GLU A 20 5.19 7.97 -19.36
C GLU A 20 6.48 7.17 -19.15
N LEU A 21 7.10 7.26 -17.96
CA LEU A 21 8.31 6.49 -17.66
C LEU A 21 8.02 4.98 -17.73
N LEU A 22 6.86 4.57 -17.23
CA LEU A 22 6.41 3.18 -17.33
C LEU A 22 6.06 2.81 -18.77
N GLU A 23 5.37 3.67 -19.51
CA GLU A 23 4.95 3.38 -20.88
C GLU A 23 6.14 3.16 -21.82
N LYS A 24 7.18 4.00 -21.69
CA LYS A 24 8.34 4.01 -22.58
C LYS A 24 9.47 3.08 -22.11
N TYR A 25 9.69 2.99 -20.80
CA TYR A 25 10.92 2.39 -20.22
C TYR A 25 10.63 1.26 -19.22
N TRP A 26 9.51 0.54 -19.36
CA TRP A 26 9.19 -0.54 -18.41
C TRP A 26 10.23 -1.66 -18.38
N ARG A 27 10.91 -1.94 -19.50
CA ARG A 27 11.95 -2.98 -19.56
C ARG A 27 13.14 -2.59 -18.70
N ASP A 28 13.61 -1.35 -18.83
CA ASP A 28 14.70 -0.80 -18.03
C ASP A 28 14.35 -0.83 -16.53
N ILE A 29 13.11 -0.48 -16.16
CA ILE A 29 12.64 -0.58 -14.77
C ILE A 29 12.65 -2.03 -14.29
N ASP A 30 12.13 -2.97 -15.10
CA ASP A 30 12.00 -4.39 -14.76
C ASP A 30 13.38 -5.08 -14.63
N GLU A 31 14.35 -4.67 -15.45
CA GLU A 31 15.74 -5.12 -15.38
C GLU A 31 16.47 -4.53 -14.17
N THR A 32 16.31 -3.23 -13.91
CA THR A 32 16.91 -2.53 -12.76
C THR A 32 16.49 -3.14 -11.42
N ILE A 33 15.23 -3.58 -11.30
CA ILE A 33 14.74 -4.23 -10.06
C ILE A 33 15.39 -5.61 -9.84
N GLY A 34 15.84 -6.29 -10.90
CA GLY A 34 16.43 -7.61 -10.81
C GLY A 34 15.42 -8.69 -10.38
N ARG A 35 15.87 -9.74 -9.68
CA ARG A 35 15.06 -10.97 -9.47
C ARG A 35 13.83 -10.81 -8.58
N THR A 36 13.92 -10.05 -7.50
CA THR A 36 12.80 -9.93 -6.53
C THR A 36 11.85 -8.82 -6.98
N LYS A 37 10.63 -9.17 -7.39
CA LYS A 37 9.66 -8.22 -7.97
C LYS A 37 8.32 -8.19 -7.24
N ILE A 38 8.26 -8.73 -6.03
CA ILE A 38 7.08 -8.66 -5.17
C ILE A 38 7.06 -7.34 -4.40
N GLY A 39 5.89 -6.77 -4.15
CA GLY A 39 5.83 -5.47 -3.48
C GLY A 39 4.47 -4.83 -3.44
N VAL A 40 4.47 -3.56 -3.05
CA VAL A 40 3.30 -2.66 -3.05
C VAL A 40 3.54 -1.56 -4.06
N TYR A 41 2.50 -1.15 -4.77
CA TYR A 41 2.53 -0.01 -5.67
C TYR A 41 1.35 0.92 -5.40
N ALA A 42 1.55 2.19 -5.72
CA ALA A 42 0.53 3.23 -5.63
C ALA A 42 0.41 3.94 -6.98
N LEU A 43 -0.82 4.22 -7.41
CA LEU A 43 -1.14 5.07 -8.55
C LEU A 43 -1.72 6.38 -8.01
N TYR A 44 -1.29 7.51 -8.55
CA TYR A 44 -1.70 8.83 -8.09
C TYR A 44 -2.53 9.55 -9.15
N ALA A 45 -3.59 10.23 -8.70
CA ALA A 45 -4.34 11.14 -9.55
C ALA A 45 -3.52 12.39 -9.90
N LYS A 46 -4.02 13.22 -10.83
CA LYS A 46 -3.40 14.51 -11.20
C LYS A 46 -3.15 15.41 -9.99
N SER A 47 -4.04 15.35 -8.99
CA SER A 47 -3.94 16.14 -7.77
C SER A 47 -2.82 15.70 -6.81
N GLY A 48 -2.10 14.61 -7.12
CA GLY A 48 -1.05 14.04 -6.25
C GLY A 48 -1.56 13.05 -5.19
N ASN A 49 -2.88 12.92 -5.02
CA ASN A 49 -3.50 12.00 -4.07
C ASN A 49 -3.43 10.54 -4.56
N ILE A 50 -3.37 9.58 -3.63
CA ILE A 50 -3.41 8.15 -3.97
C ILE A 50 -4.77 7.83 -4.59
N TYR A 51 -4.77 7.47 -5.87
CA TYR A 51 -5.94 7.01 -6.60
C TYR A 51 -6.18 5.52 -6.39
N TYR A 52 -5.12 4.72 -6.38
CA TYR A 52 -5.19 3.27 -6.20
C TYR A 52 -3.95 2.75 -5.49
N LEU A 53 -4.12 1.75 -4.63
CA LEU A 53 -3.04 1.05 -3.96
C LEU A 53 -3.21 -0.45 -4.17
N GLY A 54 -2.14 -1.15 -4.52
CA GLY A 54 -2.20 -2.56 -4.86
C GLY A 54 -0.95 -3.35 -4.49
N VAL A 55 -1.13 -4.67 -4.38
CA VAL A 55 -0.06 -5.63 -4.13
C VAL A 55 0.30 -6.40 -5.39
N ALA A 56 1.59 -6.49 -5.64
CA ALA A 56 2.16 -7.36 -6.64
C ALA A 56 2.78 -8.60 -5.98
N ARG A 57 2.13 -9.76 -6.15
CA ARG A 57 2.63 -11.05 -5.59
C ARG A 57 3.67 -11.75 -6.47
N LYS A 58 3.82 -11.34 -7.73
CA LYS A 58 4.70 -11.97 -8.72
C LYS A 58 5.68 -10.98 -9.34
N ASN A 59 5.14 -9.93 -9.96
CA ASN A 59 5.94 -8.90 -10.60
C ASN A 59 5.18 -7.56 -10.56
N ILE A 60 5.80 -6.56 -9.91
CA ILE A 60 5.25 -5.22 -9.72
C ILE A 60 5.17 -4.41 -11.01
N VAL A 61 6.17 -4.52 -11.89
CA VAL A 61 6.17 -3.83 -13.19
C VAL A 61 5.05 -4.36 -14.08
N LYS A 62 4.87 -5.68 -14.17
CA LYS A 62 3.76 -6.29 -14.92
C LYS A 62 2.39 -5.86 -14.40
N LYS A 63 2.24 -5.67 -13.08
CA LYS A 63 0.99 -5.16 -12.48
C LYS A 63 0.74 -3.69 -12.83
N LEU A 64 1.77 -2.86 -12.79
CA LEU A 64 1.68 -1.47 -13.22
C LEU A 64 1.32 -1.36 -14.72
N LEU A 65 1.95 -2.17 -15.57
CA LEU A 65 1.64 -2.23 -17.01
C LEU A 65 0.19 -2.63 -17.28
N HIS A 66 -0.36 -3.57 -16.50
CA HIS A 66 -1.76 -3.94 -16.60
C HIS A 66 -2.70 -2.74 -16.38
N HIS A 67 -2.36 -1.83 -15.47
CA HIS A 67 -3.14 -0.62 -15.18
C HIS A 67 -3.08 0.47 -16.26
N LEU A 68 -2.26 0.29 -17.29
CA LEU A 68 -2.32 1.11 -18.50
C LEU A 68 -3.55 0.77 -19.35
N ASN A 69 -4.10 -0.44 -19.21
CA ASN A 69 -5.12 -0.99 -20.10
C ASN A 69 -6.40 -1.45 -19.39
N ASP A 70 -6.39 -1.58 -18.07
CA ASP A 70 -7.56 -2.03 -17.31
C ASP A 70 -8.51 -0.87 -16.92
N ARG A 71 -9.45 -1.13 -16.01
CA ARG A 71 -10.42 -0.14 -15.49
C ARG A 71 -9.78 1.12 -14.87
N HIS A 72 -8.49 1.09 -14.56
CA HIS A 72 -7.72 2.21 -14.00
C HIS A 72 -7.06 3.07 -15.09
N LYS A 73 -7.12 2.65 -16.36
CA LYS A 73 -6.63 3.43 -17.51
C LYS A 73 -7.10 4.88 -17.44
N ASN A 74 -6.17 5.80 -17.69
CA ASN A 74 -6.38 7.26 -17.72
C ASN A 74 -6.91 7.89 -16.41
N LYS A 75 -6.90 7.16 -15.28
CA LYS A 75 -7.33 7.69 -13.97
C LYS A 75 -6.16 8.05 -13.04
N TRP A 76 -4.93 7.89 -13.53
CA TRP A 76 -3.71 8.15 -12.79
C TRP A 76 -2.63 8.76 -13.70
N TYR A 77 -1.74 9.54 -13.09
CA TYR A 77 -0.73 10.38 -13.75
C TYR A 77 0.70 10.01 -13.33
N SER A 78 0.88 9.51 -12.12
CA SER A 78 2.16 9.04 -11.61
C SER A 78 2.00 7.78 -10.76
N PHE A 79 3.10 7.09 -10.52
CA PHE A 79 3.14 5.87 -9.71
C PHE A 79 4.32 5.86 -8.75
N SER A 80 4.19 5.06 -7.70
CA SER A 80 5.30 4.60 -6.85
C SER A 80 5.31 3.07 -6.81
N LEU A 81 6.48 2.47 -6.67
CA LEU A 81 6.66 1.06 -6.36
C LEU A 81 7.60 0.87 -5.18
N TYR A 82 7.36 -0.18 -4.41
CA TYR A 82 8.14 -0.59 -3.24
C TYR A 82 8.30 -2.10 -3.29
N VAL A 83 9.51 -2.56 -3.63
CA VAL A 83 9.86 -3.98 -3.68
C VAL A 83 10.14 -4.46 -2.26
N CYS A 84 9.48 -5.54 -1.83
CA CYS A 84 9.58 -6.04 -0.46
C CYS A 84 10.20 -7.44 -0.39
N LYS A 85 10.72 -7.79 0.80
CA LYS A 85 11.32 -9.12 1.04
C LYS A 85 10.32 -10.26 1.22
N SER A 86 9.08 -9.99 1.64
CA SER A 86 8.13 -11.04 2.05
C SER A 86 6.68 -10.72 1.71
N LEU A 87 5.99 -11.68 1.09
CA LEU A 87 4.55 -11.60 0.79
C LEU A 87 3.68 -11.50 2.05
N LYS A 88 4.08 -12.18 3.13
CA LYS A 88 3.34 -12.15 4.41
C LYS A 88 3.31 -10.73 4.98
N GLN A 89 4.44 -10.02 4.89
CA GLN A 89 4.54 -8.62 5.32
C GLN A 89 3.75 -7.69 4.39
N ILE A 90 3.81 -7.94 3.06
CA ILE A 90 3.06 -7.16 2.07
C ILE A 90 1.54 -7.22 2.33
N SER A 91 0.98 -8.41 2.60
CA SER A 91 -0.47 -8.57 2.81
C SER A 91 -0.99 -7.80 4.04
N ALA A 92 -0.17 -7.72 5.10
CA ALA A 92 -0.50 -6.94 6.29
C ALA A 92 -0.45 -5.43 6.00
N LEU A 93 0.57 -4.99 5.27
CA LEU A 93 0.74 -3.59 4.86
C LEU A 93 -0.38 -3.12 3.93
N GLU A 94 -0.82 -3.94 2.98
CA GLU A 94 -1.92 -3.61 2.06
C GLU A 94 -3.19 -3.26 2.82
N THR A 95 -3.61 -4.12 3.74
CA THR A 95 -4.87 -3.91 4.48
C THR A 95 -4.81 -2.63 5.32
N LEU A 96 -3.66 -2.34 5.92
CA LEU A 96 -3.42 -1.12 6.67
C LEU A 96 -3.48 0.12 5.77
N PHE A 97 -2.73 0.12 4.66
CA PHE A 97 -2.68 1.28 3.76
C PHE A 97 -4.02 1.56 3.08
N LEU A 98 -4.79 0.52 2.71
CA LEU A 98 -6.14 0.71 2.14
C LEU A 98 -7.09 1.40 3.12
N ARG A 99 -7.03 1.04 4.40
CA ARG A 99 -7.89 1.63 5.43
C ARG A 99 -7.52 3.08 5.74
N LEU A 100 -6.23 3.41 5.71
CA LEU A 100 -5.73 4.76 5.97
C LEU A 100 -5.96 5.70 4.78
N SER A 101 -5.63 5.27 3.56
CA SER A 101 -5.66 6.14 2.38
C SER A 101 -7.01 6.19 1.66
N ARG A 102 -7.92 5.23 1.91
CA ARG A 102 -9.25 5.08 1.28
C ARG A 102 -9.28 5.52 -0.20
N PRO A 103 -8.38 4.97 -1.03
CA PRO A 103 -8.17 5.49 -2.38
C PRO A 103 -9.38 5.20 -3.26
N LYS A 104 -9.84 6.20 -4.03
CA LYS A 104 -11.09 6.14 -4.81
C LYS A 104 -11.17 4.95 -5.77
N GLY A 105 -10.03 4.45 -6.25
CA GLY A 105 -9.94 3.29 -7.14
C GLY A 105 -10.08 1.93 -6.45
N ASN A 106 -9.96 1.83 -5.12
CA ASN A 106 -10.09 0.58 -4.38
C ASN A 106 -11.54 0.41 -3.89
N LYS A 107 -12.21 -0.64 -4.35
CA LYS A 107 -13.63 -0.91 -4.00
C LYS A 107 -13.84 -1.42 -2.58
N ILE A 108 -12.82 -2.03 -1.97
CA ILE A 108 -12.92 -2.71 -0.67
C ILE A 108 -11.73 -2.29 0.19
N ALA A 109 -12.01 -1.79 1.39
CA ALA A 109 -11.00 -1.69 2.44
C ALA A 109 -10.86 -3.09 3.07
N GLY A 110 -9.69 -3.72 2.95
CA GLY A 110 -9.45 -5.07 3.46
C GLY A 110 -9.84 -5.25 4.94
N ARG A 111 -9.98 -6.50 5.39
CA ARG A 111 -10.30 -6.85 6.80
C ARG A 111 -9.03 -7.25 7.55
N PHE A 112 -8.85 -6.74 8.76
CA PHE A 112 -7.81 -7.23 9.67
C PHE A 112 -8.28 -8.54 10.33
N LYS A 113 -7.93 -9.68 9.74
CA LYS A 113 -8.33 -10.99 10.25
C LYS A 113 -7.68 -11.24 11.62
N GLY A 114 -8.50 -11.54 12.63
CA GLY A 114 -8.04 -11.82 13.99
C GLY A 114 -7.60 -10.61 14.80
N SER A 115 -7.81 -9.39 14.29
CA SER A 115 -7.51 -8.16 15.04
C SER A 115 -8.74 -7.66 15.79
N ILE A 116 -8.52 -7.10 16.97
CA ILE A 116 -9.54 -6.53 17.83
C ILE A 116 -9.71 -5.05 17.48
N ASP A 117 -10.94 -4.61 17.26
CA ASP A 117 -11.28 -3.19 17.15
C ASP A 117 -11.49 -2.62 18.56
N LEU A 118 -10.56 -1.76 18.99
CA LEU A 118 -10.55 -1.17 20.33
C LEU A 118 -11.67 -0.15 20.56
N ALA A 119 -12.41 0.27 19.52
CA ALA A 119 -13.46 1.28 19.66
C ALA A 119 -14.52 0.90 20.71
N ASN A 120 -14.91 -0.38 20.75
CA ASN A 120 -15.93 -0.86 21.69
C ASN A 120 -15.40 -0.94 23.12
N GLU A 121 -14.17 -1.42 23.30
CA GLU A 121 -13.52 -1.50 24.61
C GLU A 121 -13.29 -0.11 25.20
N LEU A 122 -12.81 0.82 24.38
CA LEU A 122 -12.65 2.22 24.75
C LEU A 122 -14.00 2.86 25.11
N ARG A 123 -15.05 2.63 24.31
CA ARG A 123 -16.39 3.16 24.58
C ARG A 123 -16.94 2.67 25.92
N ARG A 124 -16.76 1.40 26.25
CA ARG A 124 -17.15 0.83 27.56
C ARG A 124 -16.40 1.51 28.70
N SER A 125 -15.07 1.56 28.61
CA SER A 125 -14.23 2.18 29.65
C SER A 125 -14.57 3.66 29.87
N LEU A 126 -14.84 4.42 28.81
CA LEU A 126 -15.23 5.83 28.92
C LEU A 126 -16.60 6.02 29.55
N ASN A 127 -17.57 5.14 29.26
CA ASN A 127 -18.90 5.20 29.88
C ASN A 127 -18.84 4.90 31.38
N GLU A 128 -18.04 3.91 31.78
CA GLU A 128 -17.80 3.58 33.20
C GLU A 128 -17.16 4.74 33.95
N LYS A 129 -16.12 5.37 33.36
CA LYS A 129 -15.49 6.57 33.95
C LYS A 129 -16.47 7.73 34.08
N ARG A 130 -17.33 7.96 33.08
CA ARG A 130 -18.35 9.02 33.14
C ARG A 130 -19.40 8.76 34.23
N ALA A 131 -19.81 7.51 34.41
CA ALA A 131 -20.75 7.13 35.46
C ALA A 131 -20.16 7.30 36.88
N LEU A 132 -18.84 7.12 37.03
CA LEU A 132 -18.13 7.34 38.30
C LEU A 132 -17.96 8.83 38.62
N LEU A 133 -17.70 9.68 37.61
CA LEU A 133 -17.53 11.13 37.79
C LEU A 133 -18.85 11.89 37.97
N ALA A 134 -19.98 11.27 37.64
CA ALA A 134 -21.32 11.83 37.80
C ALA A 134 -21.99 11.44 39.14
N ARG A 135 -21.24 10.77 40.03
CA ARG A 135 -21.61 10.47 41.42
C ARG A 135 -20.85 11.40 42.35
#